data_AF-D3QAX5-F1
#
_entry.id   AF-D3QAX5-F1
#
_cell.length_a   1.000
_cell.length_b   1.000
_cell.length_c   1.000
_cell.angle_alpha   90.00
_cell.angle_beta   90.00
_cell.angle_gamma   90.00
#
_symmetry.space_group_name_H-M   'P 1'
#
loop_
_entity.id
_entity.type
_entity.pdbx_description
1 polymer ?
#
loop_
_entity_poly.entity_id
_entity_poly.type
_entity_poly.pdbx_seq_one_letter_code
_entity_poly.pdbx_strand_id
1 'polypeptide(L)'
;MNDFADDTSMDDAGTEDNLDYDDVDLNGDGIADHTMETDDGTSVDVNNDGTVDGVITDDGSAYYDSDGNGTFDQHLVDSNADGYVDVVESDLNEDGQVDQTSSDTNYDGFVDQVDTDTTGDGVADTSTADTNGDGFADTTASDADQDGATDSTFTDNNGDGVADDVTYTDSEIDEGAGLGNESANPYAAS
;
A
#
# COMPACT_ATOMS: atom_id res chain seq x y z
N MET A 1 34.99 37.36 20.95
CA MET A 1 35.48 36.26 21.80
C MET A 1 34.33 35.30 21.92
N ASN A 2 34.47 34.14 21.28
CA ASN A 2 33.60 32.99 21.48
C ASN A 2 33.66 32.56 22.95
N ASP A 3 32.55 32.10 23.50
CA ASP A 3 32.57 30.82 24.22
C ASP A 3 31.22 30.14 24.14
N PHE A 4 31.27 28.83 23.88
CA PHE A 4 30.18 27.87 23.79
C PHE A 4 30.01 27.22 25.18
N ALA A 5 28.76 27.00 25.59
CA ALA A 5 28.33 25.93 26.50
C ALA A 5 26.82 25.80 26.25
N ASP A 6 26.30 24.76 25.59
CA ASP A 6 26.27 23.34 25.99
C ASP A 6 25.77 23.16 27.43
N ASP A 7 24.45 23.04 27.56
CA ASP A 7 23.76 22.51 28.73
C ASP A 7 22.63 21.61 28.22
N THR A 8 22.99 20.35 28.02
CA THR A 8 22.06 19.23 27.90
C THR A 8 21.70 18.78 29.32
N SER A 9 20.54 19.19 29.82
CA SER A 9 19.90 18.57 30.99
C SER A 9 18.64 17.85 30.56
N MET A 10 18.80 16.53 30.44
CA MET A 10 17.74 15.53 30.48
C MET A 10 17.03 15.61 31.84
N ASP A 11 15.74 15.95 31.80
CA ASP A 11 14.67 15.67 32.77
C ASP A 11 13.44 15.51 31.85
N ASP A 12 12.62 14.47 31.82
CA ASP A 12 12.10 13.58 32.85
C ASP A 12 11.46 12.41 32.09
N ALA A 13 11.77 11.17 32.48
CA ALA A 13 11.13 9.98 31.95
C ALA A 13 9.76 9.83 32.62
N GLY A 14 8.78 10.56 32.11
CA GLY A 14 7.36 10.40 32.39
C GLY A 14 6.68 9.77 31.18
N THR A 15 5.92 8.71 31.42
CA THR A 15 5.04 8.03 30.46
C THR A 15 4.06 9.02 29.82
N GLU A 16 4.39 9.56 28.67
CA GLU A 16 3.41 10.07 27.72
C GLU A 16 3.21 8.96 26.69
N ASP A 17 2.31 8.05 27.02
CA ASP A 17 1.55 7.28 26.03
C ASP A 17 0.52 8.26 25.44
N ASN A 18 1.06 9.20 24.67
CA ASN A 18 0.33 10.17 23.88
C ASN A 18 0.98 10.01 22.50
N LEU A 19 0.23 9.49 21.53
CA LEU A 19 0.66 9.43 20.14
C LEU A 19 1.10 10.85 19.76
N ASP A 20 2.41 11.10 19.74
CA ASP A 20 2.95 12.36 19.31
C ASP A 20 2.89 12.32 17.78
N TYR A 21 1.79 12.84 17.23
CA TYR A 21 1.61 13.06 15.79
C TYR A 21 2.59 14.13 15.23
N ASP A 22 3.63 14.49 15.99
CA ASP A 22 4.67 15.45 15.61
C ASP A 22 5.57 14.95 14.44
N ASP A 23 5.42 13.70 13.99
CA ASP A 23 6.17 13.10 12.88
C ASP A 23 5.26 12.56 11.74
N VAL A 24 4.12 13.19 11.48
CA VAL A 24 3.27 12.83 10.31
C VAL A 24 4.01 13.19 9.01
N ASP A 25 4.22 12.21 8.13
CA ASP A 25 4.81 12.36 6.79
C ASP A 25 3.97 11.54 5.78
N LEU A 26 2.91 12.15 5.24
CA LEU A 26 1.96 11.50 4.34
C LEU A 26 2.55 11.24 2.95
N ASN A 27 3.51 12.07 2.51
CA ASN A 27 4.10 11.94 1.19
C ASN A 27 5.39 11.09 1.18
N GLY A 28 5.90 10.73 2.36
CA GLY A 28 7.07 9.88 2.56
C GLY A 28 8.40 10.52 2.17
N ASP A 29 8.51 11.85 2.17
CA ASP A 29 9.74 12.55 1.77
C ASP A 29 10.78 12.68 2.90
N GLY A 30 10.42 12.25 4.12
CA GLY A 30 11.24 12.28 5.32
C GLY A 30 11.20 13.62 6.07
N ILE A 31 10.29 14.53 5.70
CA ILE A 31 9.99 15.78 6.39
C ILE A 31 8.56 15.68 6.94
N ALA A 32 8.40 15.97 8.22
CA ALA A 32 7.07 16.03 8.81
C ALA A 32 6.22 17.15 8.15
N ASP A 33 4.98 16.81 7.83
CA ASP A 33 3.97 17.69 7.27
C ASP A 33 3.43 18.68 8.29
N HIS A 34 2.80 19.75 7.81
CA HIS A 34 2.14 20.70 8.69
C HIS A 34 0.77 20.19 9.13
N THR A 35 0.60 19.94 10.42
CA THR A 35 -0.64 19.42 10.99
C THR A 35 -1.47 20.49 11.72
N MET A 36 -2.79 20.32 11.75
CA MET A 36 -3.71 21.06 12.59
C MET A 36 -4.77 20.13 13.17
N GLU A 37 -4.79 20.07 14.51
CA GLU A 37 -5.80 19.34 15.29
C GLU A 37 -7.18 19.99 15.17
N THR A 38 -8.20 19.15 14.97
CA THR A 38 -9.62 19.51 14.96
C THR A 38 -10.40 18.63 15.94
N ASP A 39 -11.69 18.91 16.14
CA ASP A 39 -12.52 18.10 17.05
C ASP A 39 -12.79 16.67 16.52
N ASP A 40 -12.54 16.41 15.22
CA ASP A 40 -12.87 15.16 14.52
C ASP A 40 -11.62 14.47 13.91
N GLY A 41 -10.41 14.91 14.27
CA GLY A 41 -9.14 14.37 13.77
C GLY A 41 -8.10 15.46 13.43
N THR A 42 -7.01 15.06 12.79
CA THR A 42 -5.87 15.92 12.41
C THR A 42 -5.90 16.22 10.92
N SER A 43 -6.02 17.50 10.55
CA SER A 43 -5.85 17.92 9.16
C SER A 43 -4.36 18.13 8.83
N VAL A 44 -3.95 17.80 7.61
CA VAL A 44 -2.57 17.84 7.12
C VAL A 44 -2.50 18.70 5.86
N ASP A 45 -1.57 19.65 5.85
CA ASP A 45 -1.22 20.50 4.69
C ASP A 45 0.23 20.15 4.31
N VAL A 46 0.39 19.32 3.29
CA VAL A 46 1.66 18.72 2.87
C VAL A 46 2.48 19.74 2.09
N ASN A 47 1.83 20.50 1.21
CA ASN A 47 2.52 21.47 0.34
C ASN A 47 2.57 22.90 0.91
N ASN A 48 1.95 23.13 2.06
CA ASN A 48 1.90 24.37 2.81
C ASN A 48 1.27 25.54 2.03
N ASP A 49 0.30 25.25 1.15
CA ASP A 49 -0.42 26.25 0.35
C ASP A 49 -1.67 26.83 1.04
N GLY A 50 -2.05 26.26 2.19
CA GLY A 50 -3.20 26.66 2.98
C GLY A 50 -4.49 25.91 2.63
N THR A 51 -4.41 24.90 1.77
CA THR A 51 -5.43 23.88 1.52
C THR A 51 -5.08 22.63 2.34
N VAL A 52 -6.10 21.86 2.72
CA VAL A 52 -5.88 20.59 3.41
C VAL A 52 -5.70 19.53 2.33
N ASP A 53 -4.55 18.86 2.37
CA ASP A 53 -4.21 17.75 1.47
C ASP A 53 -4.56 16.39 2.12
N GLY A 54 -4.63 16.31 3.45
CA GLY A 54 -4.96 15.07 4.14
C GLY A 54 -5.70 15.22 5.45
N VAL A 55 -6.34 14.14 5.89
CA VAL A 55 -7.03 14.05 7.18
C VAL A 55 -6.72 12.71 7.83
N ILE A 56 -6.23 12.75 9.06
CA ILE A 56 -6.08 11.60 9.94
C ILE A 56 -7.24 11.62 10.92
N THR A 57 -7.97 10.52 11.02
CA THR A 57 -9.13 10.37 11.91
C THR A 57 -8.75 9.63 13.19
N ASP A 58 -9.49 9.91 14.28
CA ASP A 58 -9.29 9.25 15.58
C ASP A 58 -9.47 7.72 15.54
N ASP A 59 -10.05 7.17 14.47
CA ASP A 59 -10.26 5.74 14.28
C ASP A 59 -9.09 5.01 13.59
N GLY A 60 -7.96 5.69 13.38
CA GLY A 60 -6.75 5.12 12.79
C GLY A 60 -6.72 5.18 11.26
N SER A 61 -7.66 5.88 10.62
CA SER A 61 -7.63 6.09 9.18
C SER A 61 -6.88 7.37 8.82
N ALA A 62 -6.19 7.37 7.68
CA ALA A 62 -5.59 8.56 7.09
C ALA A 62 -5.99 8.65 5.61
N TYR A 63 -6.41 9.83 5.19
CA TYR A 63 -6.82 10.12 3.83
C TYR A 63 -5.91 11.18 3.24
N TYR A 64 -5.49 11.01 1.98
CA TYR A 64 -4.61 11.94 1.28
C TYR A 64 -5.12 12.20 -0.14
N ASP A 65 -5.28 13.48 -0.48
CA ASP A 65 -5.70 14.05 -1.76
C ASP A 65 -4.57 14.99 -2.22
N SER A 66 -3.75 14.53 -3.16
CA SER A 66 -2.52 15.21 -3.57
C SER A 66 -2.75 16.28 -4.63
N ASP A 67 -3.88 16.24 -5.35
CA ASP A 67 -4.23 17.18 -6.42
C ASP A 67 -5.32 18.20 -6.01
N GLY A 68 -5.97 17.98 -4.86
CA GLY A 68 -7.01 18.82 -4.28
C GLY A 68 -8.34 18.77 -5.04
N ASN A 69 -8.61 17.69 -5.77
CA ASN A 69 -9.83 17.54 -6.57
C ASN A 69 -11.06 17.12 -5.74
N GLY A 70 -10.86 16.72 -4.48
CA GLY A 70 -11.89 16.32 -3.53
C GLY A 70 -12.21 14.82 -3.51
N THR A 71 -11.44 14.00 -4.22
CA THR A 71 -11.34 12.55 -4.06
C THR A 71 -9.97 12.20 -3.50
N PHE A 72 -9.88 11.18 -2.67
CA PHE A 72 -8.61 10.79 -2.06
C PHE A 72 -7.83 9.88 -3.02
N ASP A 73 -6.56 10.18 -3.19
CA ASP A 73 -5.61 9.37 -3.96
C ASP A 73 -5.12 8.19 -3.13
N GLN A 74 -5.05 8.37 -1.81
CA GLN A 74 -4.66 7.33 -0.87
C GLN A 74 -5.53 7.32 0.38
N HIS A 75 -5.84 6.12 0.86
CA HIS A 75 -6.49 5.87 2.13
C HIS A 75 -5.72 4.77 2.87
N LEU A 76 -5.24 5.10 4.06
CA LEU A 76 -4.47 4.22 4.93
C LEU A 76 -5.30 3.91 6.17
N VAL A 77 -5.21 2.69 6.69
CA VAL A 77 -5.93 2.27 7.89
C VAL A 77 -4.99 1.51 8.82
N ASP A 78 -4.88 1.98 10.06
CA ASP A 78 -4.32 1.25 11.21
C ASP A 78 -5.50 0.83 12.10
N SER A 79 -5.99 -0.39 11.89
CA SER A 79 -7.18 -0.92 12.57
C SER A 79 -6.89 -1.40 13.99
N ASN A 80 -5.63 -1.68 14.32
CA ASN A 80 -5.24 -2.25 15.61
C ASN A 80 -4.54 -1.22 16.53
N ALA A 81 -4.27 -0.02 16.02
CA ALA A 81 -3.61 1.10 16.66
C ALA A 81 -2.19 0.77 17.19
N ASP A 82 -1.44 -0.06 16.46
CA ASP A 82 -0.07 -0.41 16.80
C ASP A 82 0.99 0.48 16.12
N GLY A 83 0.55 1.40 15.26
CA GLY A 83 1.38 2.35 14.55
C GLY A 83 1.91 1.83 13.20
N TYR A 84 1.53 0.62 12.79
CA TYR A 84 1.75 0.11 11.44
C TYR A 84 0.45 0.19 10.64
N VAL A 85 0.58 0.40 9.32
CA VAL A 85 -0.59 0.48 8.44
C VAL A 85 -1.01 -0.92 8.04
N ASP A 86 -2.28 -1.24 8.28
CA ASP A 86 -2.90 -2.52 7.98
C ASP A 86 -3.48 -2.57 6.58
N VAL A 87 -3.99 -1.45 6.06
CA VAL A 87 -4.57 -1.37 4.72
C VAL A 87 -4.11 -0.09 4.04
N VAL A 88 -3.71 -0.20 2.77
CA VAL A 88 -3.46 0.94 1.88
C VAL A 88 -4.31 0.78 0.64
N GLU A 89 -5.23 1.70 0.41
CA GLU A 89 -6.00 1.84 -0.82
C GLU A 89 -5.43 3.01 -1.62
N SER A 90 -5.18 2.81 -2.91
CA SER A 90 -4.62 3.84 -3.81
C SER A 90 -5.46 3.97 -5.08
N ASP A 91 -5.84 5.20 -5.40
CA ASP A 91 -6.33 5.61 -6.72
C ASP A 91 -5.13 6.15 -7.51
N LEU A 92 -4.62 5.35 -8.45
CA LEU A 92 -3.39 5.65 -9.18
C LEU A 92 -3.66 6.53 -10.41
N ASN A 93 -4.91 6.62 -10.84
CA ASN A 93 -5.31 7.31 -12.06
C ASN A 93 -6.19 8.55 -11.81
N GLU A 94 -6.51 8.84 -10.54
CA GLU A 94 -7.21 10.03 -10.03
C GLU A 94 -8.65 10.12 -10.59
N ASP A 95 -9.34 8.98 -10.76
CA ASP A 95 -10.74 8.93 -11.22
C ASP A 95 -11.78 8.79 -10.09
N GLY A 96 -11.31 8.69 -8.85
CA GLY A 96 -12.09 8.51 -7.63
C GLY A 96 -12.41 7.04 -7.32
N GLN A 97 -11.80 6.08 -8.01
CA GLN A 97 -11.91 4.65 -7.74
C GLN A 97 -10.57 4.08 -7.31
N VAL A 98 -10.61 3.11 -6.40
CA VAL A 98 -9.40 2.45 -5.89
C VAL A 98 -8.86 1.52 -6.97
N ASP A 99 -7.64 1.76 -7.42
CA ASP A 99 -6.92 0.93 -8.39
C ASP A 99 -6.12 -0.18 -7.71
N GLN A 100 -5.67 0.04 -6.48
CA GLN A 100 -4.84 -0.93 -5.76
C GLN A 100 -5.18 -0.95 -4.27
N THR A 101 -5.22 -2.14 -3.68
CA THR A 101 -5.37 -2.34 -2.25
C THR A 101 -4.26 -3.26 -1.75
N SER A 102 -3.52 -2.83 -0.74
CA SER A 102 -2.56 -3.66 0.01
C SER A 102 -3.09 -3.89 1.41
N SER A 103 -2.89 -5.08 1.96
CA SER A 103 -3.32 -5.41 3.33
C SER A 103 -2.32 -6.27 4.08
N ASP A 104 -2.06 -5.89 5.33
CA ASP A 104 -1.47 -6.73 6.38
C ASP A 104 -2.64 -7.29 7.22
N THR A 105 -2.89 -8.59 7.09
CA THR A 105 -4.00 -9.27 7.76
C THR A 105 -3.60 -9.86 9.10
N ASN A 106 -2.30 -9.95 9.35
CA ASN A 106 -1.71 -10.67 10.47
C ASN A 106 -1.10 -9.72 11.52
N TYR A 107 -0.93 -8.44 11.16
CA TYR A 107 -0.44 -7.33 11.97
C TYR A 107 1.04 -7.49 12.38
N ASP A 108 1.88 -7.92 11.44
CA ASP A 108 3.32 -8.02 11.64
C ASP A 108 4.13 -6.90 10.98
N GLY A 109 3.44 -5.98 10.31
CA GLY A 109 4.01 -4.84 9.59
C GLY A 109 4.46 -5.18 8.17
N PHE A 110 4.18 -6.40 7.68
CA PHE A 110 4.41 -6.80 6.29
C PHE A 110 3.08 -7.01 5.55
N VAL A 111 3.08 -6.67 4.27
CA VAL A 111 1.88 -6.81 3.44
C VAL A 111 1.67 -8.30 3.11
N ASP A 112 0.51 -8.82 3.49
CA ASP A 112 0.08 -10.19 3.19
C ASP A 112 -0.60 -10.32 1.82
N GLN A 113 -1.30 -9.27 1.36
CA GLN A 113 -2.06 -9.31 0.11
C GLN A 113 -2.04 -7.98 -0.62
N VAL A 114 -1.90 -8.03 -1.95
CA VAL A 114 -2.04 -6.87 -2.86
C VAL A 114 -3.00 -7.22 -3.99
N ASP A 115 -4.09 -6.48 -4.09
CA ASP A 115 -5.08 -6.57 -5.16
C ASP A 115 -4.97 -5.33 -6.06
N THR A 116 -5.10 -5.50 -7.37
CA THR A 116 -5.06 -4.40 -8.35
C THR A 116 -6.24 -4.53 -9.31
N ASP A 117 -7.04 -3.47 -9.45
CA ASP A 117 -8.14 -3.30 -10.39
C ASP A 117 -7.83 -2.12 -11.31
N THR A 118 -7.32 -2.39 -12.51
CA THR A 118 -6.95 -1.36 -13.48
C THR A 118 -8.13 -0.86 -14.32
N THR A 119 -9.33 -1.41 -14.10
CA THR A 119 -10.53 -1.04 -14.86
C THR A 119 -11.57 -0.29 -14.04
N GLY A 120 -11.42 -0.29 -12.71
CA GLY A 120 -12.29 0.39 -11.77
C GLY A 120 -13.71 -0.18 -11.79
N ASP A 121 -13.85 -1.50 -11.89
CA ASP A 121 -15.15 -2.17 -11.85
C ASP A 121 -15.45 -2.82 -10.47
N GLY A 122 -14.46 -2.79 -9.57
CA GLY A 122 -14.50 -3.34 -8.22
C GLY A 122 -14.05 -4.81 -8.15
N VAL A 123 -13.54 -5.38 -9.23
CA VAL A 123 -12.96 -6.72 -9.30
C VAL A 123 -11.48 -6.59 -9.65
N ALA A 124 -10.62 -7.20 -8.83
CA ALA A 124 -9.19 -7.16 -9.06
C ALA A 124 -8.79 -7.97 -10.30
N ASP A 125 -8.09 -7.34 -11.23
CA ASP A 125 -7.43 -7.97 -12.39
C ASP A 125 -6.27 -8.87 -11.95
N THR A 126 -5.61 -8.52 -10.84
CA THR A 126 -4.47 -9.25 -10.31
C THR A 126 -4.48 -9.22 -8.79
N SER A 127 -4.20 -10.37 -8.20
CA SER A 127 -4.11 -10.55 -6.75
C SER A 127 -2.81 -11.26 -6.42
N THR A 128 -2.05 -10.72 -5.48
CA THR A 128 -0.78 -11.28 -5.00
C THR A 128 -0.91 -11.52 -3.51
N ALA A 129 -0.38 -12.65 -3.02
CA ALA A 129 -0.39 -12.98 -1.61
C ALA A 129 0.97 -13.49 -1.13
N ASP A 130 1.41 -12.98 0.02
CA ASP A 130 2.38 -13.58 0.92
C ASP A 130 1.62 -14.46 1.92
N THR A 131 1.81 -15.77 1.82
CA THR A 131 1.10 -16.73 2.68
C THR A 131 1.90 -17.14 3.91
N ASN A 132 3.17 -16.74 3.96
CA ASN A 132 4.12 -17.17 4.97
C ASN A 132 4.58 -16.03 5.90
N GLY A 133 4.30 -14.78 5.53
CA GLY A 133 4.53 -13.57 6.32
C GLY A 133 6.01 -13.16 6.36
N ASP A 134 6.74 -13.34 5.28
CA ASP A 134 8.15 -12.95 5.18
C ASP A 134 8.37 -11.65 4.39
N GLY A 135 7.29 -11.04 3.91
CA GLY A 135 7.27 -9.82 3.12
C GLY A 135 7.53 -10.05 1.64
N PHE A 136 7.59 -11.31 1.18
CA PHE A 136 7.72 -11.67 -0.23
C PHE A 136 6.48 -12.41 -0.73
N ALA A 137 6.09 -12.09 -1.96
CA ALA A 137 4.95 -12.73 -2.59
C ALA A 137 5.19 -14.23 -2.83
N ASP A 138 4.32 -15.08 -2.28
CA ASP A 138 4.31 -16.52 -2.53
C ASP A 138 3.47 -16.88 -3.77
N THR A 139 2.40 -16.12 -4.02
CA THR A 139 1.47 -16.41 -5.12
C THR A 139 0.99 -15.15 -5.82
N THR A 140 0.79 -15.24 -7.13
CA THR A 140 0.14 -14.17 -7.92
C THR A 140 -0.86 -14.81 -8.88
N ALA A 141 -2.10 -14.35 -8.85
CA ALA A 141 -3.16 -14.73 -9.76
C ALA A 141 -3.56 -13.53 -10.63
N SER A 142 -3.85 -13.75 -11.90
CA SER A 142 -4.35 -12.73 -12.83
C SER A 142 -5.60 -13.21 -13.56
N ASP A 143 -6.58 -12.34 -13.70
CA ASP A 143 -7.83 -12.46 -14.46
C ASP A 143 -7.93 -11.21 -15.35
N ALA A 144 -7.29 -11.26 -16.52
CA ALA A 144 -7.08 -10.09 -17.36
C ALA A 144 -8.30 -9.75 -18.25
N ASP A 145 -9.23 -10.69 -18.41
CA ASP A 145 -10.47 -10.48 -19.16
C ASP A 145 -11.70 -10.28 -18.26
N GLN A 146 -11.53 -10.42 -16.94
CA GLN A 146 -12.52 -10.19 -15.88
C GLN A 146 -13.76 -11.07 -16.03
N ASP A 147 -13.58 -12.29 -16.51
CA ASP A 147 -14.67 -13.25 -16.59
C ASP A 147 -14.96 -13.94 -15.23
N GLY A 148 -14.13 -13.68 -14.23
CA GLY A 148 -14.20 -14.22 -12.88
C GLY A 148 -13.47 -15.57 -12.73
N ALA A 149 -12.82 -16.06 -13.77
CA ALA A 149 -11.88 -17.17 -13.75
C ALA A 149 -10.46 -16.64 -13.91
N THR A 150 -9.57 -17.10 -13.03
CA THR A 150 -8.15 -16.76 -13.13
C THR A 150 -7.57 -17.31 -14.44
N ASP A 151 -6.91 -16.46 -15.21
CA ASP A 151 -6.18 -16.81 -16.42
C ASP A 151 -4.89 -17.57 -16.09
N SER A 152 -4.14 -17.02 -15.14
CA SER A 152 -2.83 -17.54 -14.76
C SER A 152 -2.54 -17.41 -13.27
N THR A 153 -1.77 -18.35 -12.75
CA THR A 153 -1.29 -18.34 -11.37
C THR A 153 0.19 -18.68 -11.34
N PHE A 154 0.96 -17.84 -10.67
CA PHE A 154 2.37 -18.05 -10.35
C PHE A 154 2.49 -18.45 -8.88
N THR A 155 3.42 -19.34 -8.57
CA THR A 155 3.73 -19.74 -7.19
C THR A 155 5.24 -19.79 -6.98
N ASP A 156 5.75 -19.09 -5.98
CA ASP A 156 7.10 -19.19 -5.46
C ASP A 156 7.01 -19.83 -4.07
N ASN A 157 7.44 -21.08 -3.92
CA ASN A 157 7.40 -21.78 -2.62
C ASN A 157 8.69 -21.60 -1.83
N ASN A 158 9.72 -21.01 -2.45
CA ASN A 158 11.06 -20.96 -1.89
C ASN A 158 11.47 -19.54 -1.49
N GLY A 159 10.68 -18.53 -1.87
CA GLY A 159 10.82 -17.14 -1.46
C GLY A 159 12.03 -16.45 -2.08
N ASP A 160 12.49 -16.89 -3.26
CA ASP A 160 13.61 -16.25 -3.98
C ASP A 160 13.16 -15.17 -4.98
N GLY A 161 11.85 -14.93 -5.07
CA GLY A 161 11.21 -13.99 -5.98
C GLY A 161 11.10 -14.52 -7.41
N VAL A 162 11.35 -15.82 -7.63
CA VAL A 162 11.20 -16.49 -8.92
C VAL A 162 10.15 -17.59 -8.80
N ALA A 163 9.17 -17.57 -9.71
CA ALA A 163 8.11 -18.58 -9.72
C ALA A 163 8.68 -20.00 -9.90
N ASP A 164 8.33 -20.89 -8.98
CA ASP A 164 8.56 -22.33 -9.07
C ASP A 164 7.54 -23.01 -10.00
N ASP A 165 6.28 -22.56 -9.95
CA ASP A 165 5.18 -23.08 -10.77
C ASP A 165 4.42 -21.95 -11.46
N VAL A 166 3.97 -22.23 -12.69
CA VAL A 166 3.08 -21.37 -13.45
C VAL A 166 1.98 -22.22 -14.06
N THR A 167 0.75 -21.93 -13.66
CA THR A 167 -0.46 -22.56 -14.16
C THR A 167 -1.22 -21.56 -15.03
N TYR A 168 -1.75 -22.05 -16.16
CA TYR A 168 -2.66 -21.29 -17.03
C TYR A 168 -3.99 -22.06 -17.10
N THR A 169 -5.06 -21.42 -16.65
CA THR A 169 -6.38 -22.06 -16.47
C THR A 169 -7.39 -21.60 -17.49
N ASP A 170 -7.25 -20.38 -18.00
CA ASP A 170 -8.06 -19.93 -19.11
C ASP A 170 -7.37 -20.12 -20.47
N SER A 171 -8.13 -20.67 -21.41
CA SER A 171 -7.68 -20.99 -22.76
C SER A 171 -8.14 -19.94 -23.76
N GLU A 172 -8.82 -18.87 -23.33
CA GLU A 172 -9.22 -17.74 -24.18
C GLU A 172 -8.10 -16.70 -24.36
N ILE A 173 -6.85 -17.06 -24.01
CA ILE A 173 -5.66 -16.52 -24.68
C ILE A 173 -5.64 -16.98 -26.16
N ASP A 174 -6.62 -16.55 -26.94
CA ASP A 174 -6.62 -16.66 -28.40
C ASP A 174 -7.07 -15.35 -29.07
N GLU A 175 -6.10 -14.76 -29.78
CA GLU A 175 -6.24 -13.80 -30.89
C GLU A 175 -6.27 -12.29 -30.59
N GLY A 176 -5.23 -11.77 -29.93
CA GLY A 176 -4.92 -10.32 -29.90
C GLY A 176 -3.45 -9.95 -30.14
N ALA A 177 -2.50 -10.71 -29.62
CA ALA A 177 -1.07 -10.52 -29.86
C ALA A 177 -0.46 -11.84 -30.30
N GLY A 178 0.11 -11.88 -31.50
CA GLY A 178 0.64 -13.08 -32.12
C GLY A 178 1.86 -13.68 -31.41
N LEU A 179 1.66 -14.31 -30.27
CA LEU A 179 2.58 -15.24 -29.63
C LEU A 179 1.80 -16.52 -29.37
N GLY A 180 2.05 -17.52 -30.22
CA GLY A 180 1.31 -18.78 -30.21
C GLY A 180 1.46 -19.54 -28.90
N ASN A 181 0.41 -20.29 -28.61
CA ASN A 181 0.36 -21.52 -27.82
C ASN A 181 1.71 -22.27 -27.68
N GLU A 182 2.50 -21.89 -26.69
CA GLU A 182 3.61 -22.72 -26.24
C GLU A 182 3.46 -22.87 -24.73
N SER A 183 2.95 -24.03 -24.33
CA SER A 183 3.23 -24.63 -23.03
C SER A 183 4.75 -24.79 -22.90
N ALA A 184 5.45 -23.70 -22.64
CA ALA A 184 6.89 -23.67 -22.47
C ALA A 184 7.16 -22.91 -21.18
N ASN A 185 7.36 -23.67 -20.11
CA ASN A 185 8.06 -23.20 -18.93
C ASN A 185 9.41 -22.61 -19.39
N PRO A 186 9.64 -21.29 -19.28
CA PRO A 186 10.89 -20.66 -19.73
C PRO A 186 12.08 -21.01 -18.82
N TYR A 187 11.85 -21.68 -17.68
CA TYR A 187 12.85 -22.14 -16.73
C TYR A 187 13.12 -23.65 -16.77
N ALA A 188 12.66 -24.36 -17.82
CA ALA A 188 13.06 -25.75 -18.06
C ALA A 188 14.56 -25.85 -18.45
N ALA A 189 15.41 -25.80 -17.42
CA ALA A 189 16.85 -26.03 -17.30
C ALA A 189 17.64 -26.46 -18.56
N SER A 190 18.75 -25.74 -18.80
CA SER A 190 19.93 -26.23 -19.54
C SER A 190 21.09 -26.56 -18.59
#